data_AF-A0A3N5YWI6-F1
#
_entry.id   AF-A0A3N5YWI6-F1
#
_cell.length_a   1.000
_cell.length_b   1.000
_cell.length_c   1.000
_cell.angle_alpha   90.00
_cell.angle_beta   90.00
_cell.angle_gamma   90.00
#
_symmetry.space_group_name_H-M   'P 1'
#
loop_
_entity.id
_entity.type
_entity.pdbx_description
1 polymer ?
#
loop_
_entity_poly.entity_id
_entity_poly.type
_entity_poly.pdbx_seq_one_letter_code
_entity_poly.pdbx_strand_id
1 'polypeptide(L)'
;MPRSAKAQELLRQQYAPTGAAARAAIAEAVRILASTVARRPDAHQLLEWYQERGRMTTSYVDAYRQYCWSVRSIDDLKVAPFHLLASEGQVHAGKDHVWQMKASGTLAQADQALFIETPHRVVSFPDQKSVTEATDWWTQLTEAGGEGMVVKPLNFIERNRRGLVQPAVKCRGREYLRIIYGPEYTAPQHLERLRSRGLGAKRSLALREFALGIEALERFVHREPLRRVHECVFGILALESEPVDPRL
;
A
#
# COMPACT_ATOMS: atom_id res chain seq x y z
N MET A 1 8.67 9.78 -1.25
CA MET A 1 7.42 10.39 -1.78
C MET A 1 7.78 11.64 -2.56
N PRO A 2 7.00 12.03 -3.59
CA PRO A 2 5.70 11.48 -4.00
C PRO A 2 5.80 10.19 -4.82
N ARG A 3 4.67 9.51 -5.00
CA ARG A 3 4.58 8.37 -5.94
C ARG A 3 4.79 8.83 -7.38
N SER A 4 4.35 10.04 -7.73
CA SER A 4 4.53 10.64 -9.05
C SER A 4 5.98 10.75 -9.51
N ALA A 5 6.95 10.84 -8.59
CA ALA A 5 8.38 10.92 -8.93
C ALA A 5 8.92 9.67 -9.64
N LYS A 6 8.28 8.50 -9.46
CA LYS A 6 8.67 7.23 -10.11
C LYS A 6 7.57 6.61 -10.96
N ALA A 7 6.31 6.98 -10.75
CA ALA A 7 5.14 6.38 -11.42
C ALA A 7 4.45 7.33 -12.41
N GLN A 8 5.15 8.35 -12.93
CA GLN A 8 4.57 9.34 -13.85
C GLN A 8 3.97 8.70 -15.11
N GLU A 9 4.63 7.71 -15.69
CA GLU A 9 4.12 7.06 -16.90
C GLU A 9 2.86 6.24 -16.62
N LEU A 10 2.83 5.52 -15.50
CA LEU A 10 1.63 4.80 -15.05
C LEU A 10 0.46 5.75 -14.80
N LEU A 11 0.72 6.93 -14.22
CA LEU A 11 -0.29 7.97 -14.06
C LEU A 11 -0.81 8.48 -15.40
N ARG A 12 0.08 8.75 -16.36
CA ARG A 12 -0.27 9.29 -17.69
C ARG A 12 -0.99 8.27 -18.58
N GLN A 13 -0.59 7.00 -18.54
CA GLN A 13 -1.09 5.99 -19.45
C GLN A 13 -2.27 5.19 -18.90
N GLN A 14 -2.39 5.05 -17.57
CA GLN A 14 -3.40 4.17 -16.96
C GLN A 14 -4.37 4.95 -16.07
N TYR A 15 -3.87 5.64 -15.03
CA TYR A 15 -4.75 6.21 -14.02
C TYR A 15 -5.53 7.45 -14.51
N ALA A 16 -4.82 8.42 -15.09
CA ALA A 16 -5.44 9.66 -15.57
C ALA A 16 -6.40 9.42 -16.75
N PRO A 17 -6.07 8.61 -17.78
CA PRO A 17 -7.00 8.31 -18.87
C PRO A 17 -8.27 7.61 -18.38
N THR A 18 -8.16 6.65 -17.47
CA THR A 18 -9.32 5.96 -16.87
C THR A 18 -10.25 6.97 -16.20
N GLY A 19 -9.71 7.85 -15.36
CA GLY A 19 -10.50 8.88 -14.68
C GLY A 19 -11.05 9.96 -15.62
N ALA A 20 -10.34 10.31 -16.69
CA ALA A 20 -10.80 11.28 -17.68
C ALA A 20 -11.96 10.73 -18.51
N ALA A 21 -11.80 9.53 -19.07
CA ALA A 21 -12.81 8.87 -19.88
C ALA A 21 -14.09 8.59 -19.07
N ALA A 22 -13.95 8.05 -17.86
CA ALA A 22 -15.09 7.73 -17.01
C ALA A 22 -15.89 8.99 -16.63
N ARG A 23 -15.23 10.09 -16.24
CA ARG A 23 -15.93 11.35 -15.90
C ARG A 23 -16.69 11.92 -17.10
N ALA A 24 -16.07 11.95 -18.27
CA ALA A 24 -16.71 12.47 -19.48
C ALA A 24 -17.93 11.63 -19.89
N ALA A 25 -17.78 10.32 -19.98
CA ALA A 25 -18.84 9.42 -20.43
C ALA A 25 -20.00 9.34 -19.41
N ILE A 26 -19.69 9.25 -18.12
CA ILE A 26 -20.71 9.13 -17.07
C ILE A 26 -21.48 10.45 -16.94
N ALA A 27 -20.82 11.61 -16.99
CA ALA A 27 -21.51 12.90 -16.94
C ALA A 27 -22.55 13.03 -18.06
N GLU A 28 -22.19 12.65 -19.29
CA GLU A 28 -23.10 12.68 -20.42
C GLU A 28 -24.25 11.66 -20.28
N ALA A 29 -23.95 10.45 -19.81
CA ALA A 29 -24.97 9.44 -19.55
C ALA A 29 -25.98 9.91 -18.48
N VAL A 30 -25.52 10.52 -17.39
CA VAL A 30 -26.38 11.10 -16.34
C VAL A 30 -27.27 12.20 -16.93
N ARG A 31 -26.71 13.09 -17.77
CA ARG A 31 -27.47 14.17 -18.43
C ARG A 31 -28.59 13.62 -19.29
N ILE A 32 -28.31 12.61 -20.12
CA ILE A 32 -29.31 11.97 -20.99
C ILE A 32 -30.36 11.25 -20.15
N LEU A 33 -29.95 10.46 -19.15
CA LEU A 33 -30.87 9.71 -18.29
C LEU A 33 -31.80 10.63 -17.50
N ALA A 34 -31.32 11.78 -17.01
CA ALA A 34 -32.16 12.78 -16.35
C ALA A 34 -33.29 13.29 -17.28
N SER A 35 -32.97 13.56 -18.55
CA SER A 35 -33.98 13.96 -19.56
C SER A 35 -34.93 12.83 -19.94
N THR A 36 -34.49 11.57 -19.82
CA THR A 36 -35.29 10.39 -20.14
C THR A 36 -36.28 10.10 -19.02
N VAL A 37 -35.89 10.24 -17.75
CA VAL A 37 -36.76 10.02 -16.59
C VAL A 37 -38.01 10.90 -16.64
N ALA A 38 -37.92 12.12 -17.19
CA ALA A 38 -39.08 13.00 -17.39
C ALA A 38 -40.16 12.42 -18.33
N ARG A 39 -39.78 11.50 -19.22
CA ARG A 39 -40.67 10.82 -20.20
C ARG A 39 -40.91 9.35 -19.86
N ARG A 40 -39.99 8.74 -19.12
CA ARG A 40 -39.91 7.31 -18.79
C ARG A 40 -39.48 7.14 -17.33
N PRO A 41 -40.42 7.27 -16.38
CA PRO A 41 -40.11 7.19 -14.94
C PRO A 41 -39.48 5.86 -14.52
N ASP A 42 -39.70 4.79 -15.28
CA ASP A 42 -39.07 3.47 -15.10
C ASP A 42 -37.54 3.49 -15.25
N ALA A 43 -36.97 4.52 -15.89
CA ALA A 43 -35.53 4.71 -16.00
C ALA A 43 -34.86 5.29 -14.73
N HIS A 44 -35.61 5.60 -13.67
CA HIS A 44 -35.09 6.27 -12.47
C HIS A 44 -33.96 5.49 -11.79
N GLN A 45 -34.12 4.18 -11.61
CA GLN A 45 -33.08 3.33 -11.00
C GLN A 45 -31.77 3.34 -11.80
N LEU A 46 -31.86 3.44 -13.13
CA LEU A 46 -30.69 3.52 -14.00
C LEU A 46 -29.98 4.88 -13.86
N LEU A 47 -30.73 5.97 -13.71
CA LEU A 47 -30.18 7.29 -13.42
C LEU A 47 -29.43 7.29 -12.08
N GLU A 48 -30.04 6.78 -11.01
CA GLU A 48 -29.41 6.70 -9.68
C GLU A 48 -28.10 5.90 -9.74
N TRP A 49 -28.11 4.77 -10.45
CA TRP A 49 -26.92 3.96 -10.64
C TRP A 49 -25.79 4.74 -11.35
N TYR A 50 -26.09 5.45 -12.44
CA TYR A 50 -25.07 6.25 -13.13
C TYR A 50 -24.57 7.44 -12.31
N GLN A 51 -25.42 8.03 -11.46
CA GLN A 51 -24.99 9.06 -10.51
C GLN A 51 -24.03 8.50 -9.45
N GLU A 52 -24.29 7.30 -8.92
CA GLU A 52 -23.37 6.61 -8.01
C GLU A 52 -22.02 6.31 -8.69
N ARG A 53 -22.04 5.80 -9.94
CA ARG A 53 -20.81 5.60 -10.73
C ARG A 53 -20.01 6.89 -10.91
N GLY A 54 -20.71 8.01 -11.12
CA GLY A 54 -20.11 9.34 -11.18
C GLY A 54 -19.39 9.71 -9.89
N ARG A 55 -20.04 9.52 -8.74
CA ARG A 55 -19.46 9.76 -7.41
C ARG A 55 -18.22 8.89 -7.16
N MET A 56 -18.31 7.58 -7.42
CA MET A 56 -17.18 6.65 -7.28
C MET A 56 -15.99 7.01 -8.20
N THR A 57 -16.27 7.48 -9.41
CA THR A 57 -15.24 7.94 -10.37
C THR A 57 -14.52 9.18 -9.87
N THR A 58 -15.24 10.14 -9.29
CA THR A 58 -14.64 11.32 -8.67
C THR A 58 -13.72 10.91 -7.51
N SER A 59 -14.19 10.04 -6.61
CA SER A 59 -13.38 9.53 -5.50
C SER A 59 -12.11 8.81 -5.97
N TYR A 60 -12.18 8.06 -7.07
CA TYR A 60 -11.00 7.44 -7.69
C TYR A 60 -9.98 8.48 -8.17
N VAL A 61 -10.45 9.54 -8.82
CA VAL A 61 -9.59 10.63 -9.30
C VAL A 61 -8.92 11.36 -8.15
N ASP A 62 -9.67 11.63 -7.08
CA ASP A 62 -9.16 12.29 -5.90
C ASP A 62 -8.12 11.40 -5.18
N ALA A 63 -8.39 10.09 -5.08
CA ALA A 63 -7.48 9.13 -4.44
C ALA A 63 -6.09 9.10 -5.09
N TYR A 64 -5.96 8.98 -6.43
CA TYR A 64 -4.61 8.93 -7.02
C TYR A 64 -3.90 10.28 -6.99
N ARG A 65 -4.63 11.40 -6.98
CA ARG A 65 -4.06 12.76 -6.94
C ARG A 65 -3.37 13.06 -5.62
N GLN A 66 -3.85 12.50 -4.50
CA GLN A 66 -3.24 12.66 -3.18
C GLN A 66 -1.76 12.24 -3.12
N TYR A 67 -1.33 11.35 -4.02
CA TYR A 67 0.05 10.85 -4.08
C TYR A 67 0.90 11.51 -5.16
N CYS A 68 0.43 12.62 -5.72
CA CYS A 68 1.04 13.32 -6.85
C CYS A 68 1.35 14.78 -6.52
N TRP A 69 2.63 15.14 -6.51
CA TRP A 69 3.07 16.54 -6.60
C TRP A 69 4.28 16.67 -7.51
N SER A 70 4.61 17.92 -7.88
CA SER A 70 5.76 18.22 -8.73
C SER A 70 7.04 18.15 -7.91
N VAL A 71 8.08 17.55 -8.47
CA VAL A 71 9.42 17.52 -7.88
C VAL A 71 10.34 18.34 -8.77
N ARG A 72 10.85 19.46 -8.25
CA ARG A 72 11.75 20.40 -8.91
C ARG A 72 13.13 20.40 -8.27
N SER A 73 13.20 20.14 -6.96
CA SER A 73 14.45 19.93 -6.22
C SER A 73 14.34 18.72 -5.28
N ILE A 74 15.42 18.43 -4.56
CA ILE A 74 15.43 17.42 -3.50
C ILE A 74 14.48 17.77 -2.35
N ASP A 75 14.19 19.05 -2.13
CA ASP A 75 13.34 19.53 -1.02
C ASP A 75 11.87 19.15 -1.20
N ASP A 76 11.47 18.85 -2.44
CA ASP A 76 10.14 18.32 -2.75
C ASP A 76 10.01 16.82 -2.44
N LEU A 77 11.11 16.15 -2.10
CA LEU A 77 11.11 14.74 -1.74
C LEU A 77 10.98 14.56 -0.23
N LYS A 78 10.32 13.46 0.15
CA LYS A 78 10.29 12.97 1.53
C LYS A 78 10.72 11.51 1.59
N VAL A 79 11.59 11.19 2.54
CA VAL A 79 12.05 9.83 2.82
C VAL A 79 11.57 9.43 4.20
N ALA A 80 10.93 8.26 4.30
CA ALA A 80 10.44 7.70 5.56
C ALA A 80 11.15 6.36 5.82
N PRO A 81 12.33 6.36 6.45
CA PRO A 81 13.02 5.12 6.81
C PRO A 81 12.19 4.37 7.87
N PHE A 82 12.13 3.05 7.74
CA PHE A 82 11.39 2.20 8.68
C PHE A 82 12.17 0.97 9.16
N HIS A 83 13.34 0.68 8.60
CA HIS A 83 14.27 -0.32 9.12
C HIS A 83 15.71 0.20 8.96
N LEU A 84 16.50 0.13 10.03
CA LEU A 84 17.94 0.02 9.97
C LEU A 84 18.28 -1.46 9.84
N LEU A 85 18.70 -1.89 8.65
CA LEU A 85 18.87 -3.32 8.33
C LEU A 85 20.21 -3.87 8.85
N ALA A 86 21.29 -3.14 8.61
CA ALA A 86 22.65 -3.56 8.99
C ALA A 86 23.56 -2.35 9.25
N SER A 87 24.62 -2.59 10.02
CA SER A 87 25.79 -1.72 10.18
C SER A 87 27.05 -2.59 10.16
N GLU A 88 28.23 -1.98 10.27
CA GLU A 88 29.48 -2.76 10.35
C GLU A 88 29.38 -3.84 11.43
N GLY A 89 29.62 -5.09 11.04
CA GLY A 89 29.61 -6.25 11.92
C GLY A 89 28.24 -6.71 12.47
N GLN A 90 27.11 -6.09 12.08
CA GLN A 90 25.81 -6.45 12.64
C GLN A 90 24.62 -6.32 11.67
N VAL A 91 23.82 -7.37 11.56
CA VAL A 91 22.44 -7.30 11.05
C VAL A 91 21.49 -7.02 12.22
N HIS A 92 20.58 -6.05 12.07
CA HIS A 92 19.69 -5.59 13.15
C HIS A 92 18.32 -6.29 13.15
N ALA A 93 18.22 -7.46 12.53
CA ALA A 93 17.01 -8.28 12.54
C ALA A 93 16.71 -8.91 13.94
N GLY A 94 17.64 -8.80 14.89
CA GLY A 94 17.40 -9.12 16.30
C GLY A 94 16.75 -7.98 17.11
N LYS A 95 16.53 -6.80 16.51
CA LYS A 95 15.89 -5.65 17.16
C LYS A 95 14.40 -5.61 16.82
N ASP A 96 13.55 -5.34 17.82
CA ASP A 96 12.11 -5.22 17.61
C ASP A 96 11.75 -3.99 16.77
N HIS A 97 10.51 -3.93 16.28
CA HIS A 97 10.07 -2.82 15.44
C HIS A 97 9.96 -1.48 16.18
N VAL A 98 9.82 -1.45 17.50
CA VAL A 98 9.81 -0.20 18.28
C VAL A 98 11.21 0.42 18.26
N TRP A 99 12.24 -0.40 18.46
CA TRP A 99 13.63 0.00 18.30
C TRP A 99 13.89 0.49 16.88
N GLN A 100 13.39 -0.21 15.85
CA GLN A 100 13.56 0.19 14.45
C GLN A 100 12.93 1.56 14.15
N MET A 101 11.73 1.84 14.68
CA MET A 101 11.10 3.16 14.53
C MET A 101 11.90 4.25 15.23
N LYS A 102 12.37 4.00 16.46
CA LYS A 102 13.21 4.95 17.20
C LYS A 102 14.53 5.22 16.47
N ALA A 103 15.21 4.18 16.01
CA ALA A 103 16.47 4.29 15.28
C ALA A 103 16.29 5.03 13.95
N SER A 104 15.20 4.77 13.23
CA SER A 104 14.89 5.48 11.98
C SER A 104 14.52 6.95 12.21
N GLY A 105 13.86 7.25 13.34
CA GLY A 105 13.45 8.61 13.70
C GLY A 105 14.62 9.57 13.96
N THR A 106 15.80 9.07 14.33
CA THR A 106 16.99 9.91 14.52
C THR A 106 17.42 10.61 13.22
N LEU A 107 17.13 10.03 12.05
CA LEU A 107 17.39 10.66 10.76
C LEU A 107 16.50 11.87 10.53
N ALA A 108 15.22 11.79 10.94
CA ALA A 108 14.33 12.93 10.90
C ALA A 108 14.79 14.04 11.86
N GLN A 109 15.38 13.68 13.00
CA GLN A 109 15.96 14.67 13.92
C GLN A 109 17.19 15.37 13.33
N ALA A 110 17.97 14.67 12.51
CA ALA A 110 19.16 15.22 11.85
C ALA A 110 18.83 16.11 10.64
N ASP A 111 17.81 15.74 9.84
CA ASP A 111 17.35 16.50 8.69
C ASP A 111 15.83 16.34 8.49
N GLN A 112 15.08 17.27 9.07
CA GLN A 112 13.61 17.34 8.98
C GLN A 112 13.11 17.79 7.60
N ALA A 113 14.00 18.35 6.76
CA ALA A 113 13.63 18.78 5.42
C ALA A 113 13.47 17.56 4.51
N LEU A 114 14.34 16.56 4.61
CA LEU A 114 14.27 15.36 3.77
C LEU A 114 13.58 14.17 4.45
N PHE A 115 13.84 13.94 5.74
CA PHE A 115 13.36 12.76 6.45
C PHE A 115 12.11 13.06 7.27
N ILE A 116 11.21 12.09 7.30
CA ILE A 116 10.02 12.12 8.15
C ILE A 116 9.99 10.91 9.06
N GLU A 117 9.56 11.11 10.30
CA GLU A 117 9.27 10.00 11.21
C GLU A 117 8.03 9.24 10.72
N THR A 118 8.03 7.92 10.88
CA THR A 118 6.88 7.08 10.55
C THR A 118 5.94 7.01 11.76
N PRO A 119 4.70 7.54 11.67
CA PRO A 119 3.72 7.38 12.73
C PRO A 119 3.43 5.89 12.94
N HIS A 120 3.49 5.42 14.19
CA HIS A 120 3.28 4.02 14.53
C HIS A 120 2.59 3.88 15.89
N ARG A 121 1.99 2.71 16.12
CA ARG A 121 1.39 2.30 17.39
C ARG A 121 1.74 0.85 17.69
N VAL A 122 1.96 0.55 18.96
CA VAL A 122 2.04 -0.83 19.46
C VAL A 122 0.65 -1.26 19.86
N VAL A 123 0.22 -2.43 19.40
CA VAL A 123 -1.15 -2.95 19.61
C VAL A 123 -1.08 -4.27 20.36
N SER A 124 -1.84 -4.37 21.45
CA SER A 124 -2.01 -5.60 22.21
C SER A 124 -3.30 -6.29 21.80
N PHE A 125 -3.22 -7.36 21.02
CA PHE A 125 -4.41 -8.07 20.54
C PHE A 125 -5.31 -8.68 21.64
N PRO A 126 -4.81 -9.10 22.81
CA PRO A 126 -5.66 -9.53 23.92
C PRO A 126 -6.47 -8.40 24.57
N ASP A 127 -6.10 -7.14 24.36
CA ASP A 127 -6.81 -5.98 24.90
C ASP A 127 -7.74 -5.36 23.84
N GLN A 128 -9.05 -5.51 24.06
CA GLN A 128 -10.07 -4.98 23.15
C GLN A 128 -9.98 -3.45 23.01
N LYS A 129 -9.57 -2.73 24.06
CA LYS A 129 -9.43 -1.27 24.01
C LYS A 129 -8.29 -0.88 23.06
N SER A 130 -7.13 -1.54 23.17
CA SER A 130 -5.99 -1.36 22.27
C SER A 130 -6.36 -1.61 20.80
N VAL A 131 -7.15 -2.65 20.52
CA VAL A 131 -7.63 -2.95 19.16
C VAL A 131 -8.56 -1.86 18.63
N THR A 132 -9.49 -1.36 19.44
CA THR A 132 -10.40 -0.26 19.05
C THR A 132 -9.61 1.01 18.76
N GLU A 133 -8.69 1.43 19.63
CA GLU A 133 -7.86 2.62 19.43
C GLU A 133 -6.99 2.53 18.16
N ALA A 134 -6.46 1.34 17.85
CA ALA A 134 -5.71 1.12 16.63
C ALA A 134 -6.60 1.21 15.36
N THR A 135 -7.84 0.72 15.46
CA THR A 135 -8.83 0.76 14.37
C THR A 135 -9.27 2.20 14.10
N ASP A 136 -9.53 2.98 15.15
CA ASP A 136 -9.90 4.39 15.03
C ASP A 136 -8.75 5.21 14.43
N TRP A 137 -7.52 4.97 14.89
CA TRP A 137 -6.33 5.61 14.33
C TRP A 137 -6.15 5.29 12.83
N TRP A 138 -6.33 4.03 12.43
CA TRP A 138 -6.27 3.64 11.02
C TRP A 138 -7.40 4.28 10.20
N THR A 139 -8.61 4.35 10.75
CA THR A 139 -9.77 4.99 10.10
C THR A 139 -9.47 6.46 9.85
N GLN A 140 -9.04 7.20 10.88
CA GLN A 140 -8.67 8.62 10.76
C GLN A 140 -7.55 8.84 9.73
N LEU A 141 -6.49 8.03 9.76
CA LEU A 141 -5.39 8.10 8.81
C LEU A 141 -5.87 7.94 7.36
N THR A 142 -6.74 6.96 7.12
CA THR A 142 -7.21 6.64 5.76
C THR A 142 -8.27 7.61 5.26
N GLU A 143 -9.12 8.15 6.14
CA GLU A 143 -10.06 9.23 5.81
C GLU A 143 -9.35 10.54 5.48
N ALA A 144 -8.19 10.80 6.10
CA ALA A 144 -7.32 11.93 5.79
C ALA A 144 -6.50 11.73 4.49
N GLY A 145 -6.72 10.63 3.75
CA GLY A 145 -6.04 10.35 2.47
C GLY A 145 -4.81 9.45 2.56
N GLY A 146 -4.49 8.91 3.73
CA GLY A 146 -3.43 7.92 3.91
C GLY A 146 -3.74 6.59 3.23
N GLU A 147 -2.70 5.90 2.75
CA GLU A 147 -2.86 4.62 2.03
C GLU A 147 -3.43 3.52 2.96
N GLY A 148 -3.06 3.57 4.24
CA GLY A 148 -3.36 2.55 5.24
C GLY A 148 -2.17 2.30 6.14
N MET A 149 -2.05 1.07 6.64
CA MET A 149 -0.97 0.68 7.54
C MET A 149 -0.31 -0.63 7.14
N VAL A 150 0.88 -0.85 7.68
CA VAL A 150 1.59 -2.13 7.65
C VAL A 150 1.64 -2.67 9.08
N VAL A 151 0.96 -3.78 9.32
CA VAL A 151 0.94 -4.48 10.61
C VAL A 151 2.11 -5.46 10.62
N LYS A 152 2.96 -5.37 11.64
CA LYS A 152 4.15 -6.22 11.81
C LYS A 152 4.06 -6.92 13.18
N PRO A 153 4.61 -8.15 13.33
CA PRO A 153 4.88 -8.69 14.66
C PRO A 153 5.77 -7.72 15.45
N LEU A 154 5.80 -7.79 16.78
CA LEU A 154 6.68 -6.90 17.55
C LEU A 154 8.16 -7.19 17.24
N ASN A 155 8.53 -8.47 17.31
CA ASN A 155 9.84 -8.95 16.91
C ASN A 155 9.97 -8.96 15.39
N PHE A 156 11.15 -8.63 14.88
CA PHE A 156 11.40 -8.52 13.43
C PHE A 156 11.32 -9.88 12.72
N ILE A 157 11.85 -10.93 13.36
CA ILE A 157 11.73 -12.33 12.93
C ILE A 157 10.92 -13.06 13.99
N GLU A 158 9.75 -13.59 13.60
CA GLU A 158 8.84 -14.27 14.52
C GLU A 158 8.47 -15.66 13.99
N ARG A 159 8.38 -16.64 14.89
CA ARG A 159 8.05 -18.03 14.54
C ARG A 159 6.97 -18.57 15.46
N ASN A 160 6.07 -19.37 14.91
CA ASN A 160 5.09 -20.11 15.68
C ASN A 160 5.17 -21.61 15.38
N ARG A 161 4.24 -22.40 15.92
CA ARG A 161 4.20 -23.86 15.71
C ARG A 161 4.10 -24.29 14.23
N ARG A 162 3.70 -23.37 13.33
CA ARG A 162 3.58 -23.60 11.88
C ARG A 162 4.78 -23.06 11.08
N GLY A 163 5.81 -22.54 11.74
CA GLY A 163 7.01 -22.01 11.12
C GLY A 163 7.09 -20.48 11.17
N LEU A 164 7.69 -19.89 10.13
CA LEU A 164 7.93 -18.45 10.03
C LEU A 164 6.61 -17.69 9.85
N VAL A 165 6.41 -16.65 10.66
CA VAL A 165 5.26 -15.75 10.57
C VAL A 165 5.52 -14.70 9.48
N GLN A 166 4.46 -14.21 8.83
CA GLN A 166 4.58 -13.08 7.89
C GLN A 166 5.25 -11.89 8.60
N PRO A 167 6.36 -11.35 8.04
CA PRO A 167 7.07 -10.24 8.67
C PRO A 167 6.25 -8.93 8.62
N ALA A 168 5.30 -8.84 7.69
CA ALA A 168 4.44 -7.68 7.52
C ALA A 168 3.14 -8.06 6.81
N VAL A 169 2.05 -7.39 7.16
CA VAL A 169 0.74 -7.48 6.50
C VAL A 169 0.25 -6.08 6.20
N LYS A 170 -0.02 -5.78 4.92
CA LYS A 170 -0.60 -4.49 4.51
C LYS A 170 -2.11 -4.48 4.75
N CYS A 171 -2.63 -3.39 5.33
CA CYS A 171 -4.05 -3.11 5.51
C CYS A 171 -4.35 -1.71 4.94
N ARG A 172 -4.92 -1.69 3.72
CA ARG A 172 -5.09 -0.48 2.90
C ARG A 172 -6.50 0.11 3.06
N GLY A 173 -6.58 1.44 3.09
CA GLY A 173 -7.82 2.21 3.20
C GLY A 173 -8.75 2.03 2.01
N ARG A 174 -10.04 2.24 2.26
CA ARG A 174 -11.11 2.09 1.25
C ARG A 174 -10.86 2.97 0.02
N GLU A 175 -10.61 4.26 0.22
CA GLU A 175 -10.46 5.18 -0.91
C GLU A 175 -9.18 4.90 -1.72
N TYR A 176 -8.08 4.55 -1.06
CA TYR A 176 -6.85 4.14 -1.74
C TYR A 176 -7.05 2.91 -2.63
N LEU A 177 -7.85 1.94 -2.18
CA LEU A 177 -8.08 0.71 -2.94
C LEU A 177 -8.82 0.92 -4.27
N ARG A 178 -9.41 2.10 -4.53
CA ARG A 178 -9.92 2.46 -5.87
C ARG A 178 -8.81 2.48 -6.92
N ILE A 179 -7.59 2.87 -6.54
CA ILE A 179 -6.41 2.88 -7.41
C ILE A 179 -6.00 1.46 -7.83
N ILE A 180 -6.35 0.46 -7.00
CA ILE A 180 -5.92 -0.93 -7.15
C ILE A 180 -7.02 -1.80 -7.78
N TYR A 181 -8.24 -1.70 -7.29
CA TYR A 181 -9.37 -2.53 -7.71
C TYR A 181 -10.30 -1.83 -8.71
N GLY A 182 -10.04 -0.57 -9.03
CA GLY A 182 -10.80 0.24 -9.98
C GLY A 182 -11.81 1.19 -9.31
N PRO A 183 -12.35 2.16 -10.06
CA PRO A 183 -13.16 3.23 -9.48
C PRO A 183 -14.41 2.73 -8.75
N GLU A 184 -15.08 1.74 -9.35
CA GLU A 184 -16.40 1.25 -8.96
C GLU A 184 -16.34 0.04 -8.00
N TYR A 185 -15.15 -0.35 -7.52
CA TYR A 185 -14.96 -1.61 -6.77
C TYR A 185 -15.81 -1.70 -5.48
N THR A 186 -16.23 -0.57 -4.94
CA THR A 186 -17.08 -0.48 -3.75
C THR A 186 -18.54 -0.82 -4.01
N ALA A 187 -18.99 -0.91 -5.27
CA ALA A 187 -20.36 -1.31 -5.58
C ALA A 187 -20.59 -2.77 -5.14
N PRO A 188 -21.74 -3.13 -4.54
CA PRO A 188 -21.99 -4.45 -3.95
C PRO A 188 -21.68 -5.61 -4.90
N GLN A 189 -22.10 -5.51 -6.16
CA GLN A 189 -21.88 -6.52 -7.20
C GLN A 189 -20.39 -6.73 -7.55
N HIS A 190 -19.54 -5.72 -7.36
CA HIS A 190 -18.10 -5.82 -7.58
C HIS A 190 -17.40 -6.30 -6.30
N LEU A 191 -17.76 -5.73 -5.16
CA LEU A 191 -17.13 -6.03 -3.88
C LEU A 191 -17.31 -7.49 -3.48
N GLU A 192 -18.51 -8.06 -3.66
CA GLU A 192 -18.79 -9.45 -3.29
C GLU A 192 -17.89 -10.43 -4.05
N ARG A 193 -17.70 -10.20 -5.36
CA ARG A 193 -16.79 -10.98 -6.19
C ARG A 193 -15.33 -10.86 -5.77
N LEU A 194 -14.92 -9.71 -5.23
CA LEU A 194 -13.54 -9.44 -4.82
C LEU A 194 -13.19 -10.01 -3.44
N ARG A 195 -14.18 -10.39 -2.63
CA ARG A 195 -13.95 -11.02 -1.32
C ARG A 195 -13.26 -12.38 -1.45
N SER A 196 -13.61 -13.14 -2.50
CA SER A 196 -12.96 -14.42 -2.80
C SER A 196 -11.62 -14.17 -3.49
N ARG A 197 -10.51 -14.27 -2.72
CA ARG A 197 -9.14 -14.07 -3.24
C ARG A 197 -8.14 -15.05 -2.63
N GLY A 198 -7.26 -15.60 -3.47
CA GLY A 198 -6.20 -16.51 -3.05
C GLY A 198 -4.96 -15.76 -2.56
N LEU A 199 -4.67 -15.79 -1.26
CA LEU A 199 -3.49 -15.14 -0.67
C LEU A 199 -2.26 -16.05 -0.53
N GLY A 200 -2.42 -17.36 -0.79
CA GLY A 200 -1.41 -18.38 -0.50
C GLY A 200 -0.09 -18.16 -1.23
N ALA A 201 -0.15 -17.96 -2.55
CA ALA A 201 1.04 -17.74 -3.38
C ALA A 201 1.83 -16.49 -2.94
N LYS A 202 1.15 -15.35 -2.75
CA LYS A 202 1.81 -14.10 -2.31
C LYS A 202 2.43 -14.23 -0.92
N ARG A 203 1.75 -14.91 0.01
CA ARG A 203 2.28 -15.19 1.35
C ARG A 203 3.52 -16.09 1.29
N SER A 204 3.52 -17.11 0.44
CA SER A 204 4.68 -18.00 0.25
C SER A 204 5.87 -17.27 -0.36
N LEU A 205 5.65 -16.44 -1.40
CA LEU A 205 6.69 -15.62 -2.02
C LEU A 205 7.32 -14.67 -1.00
N ALA A 206 6.49 -13.91 -0.27
CA ALA A 206 6.97 -12.95 0.73
C ALA A 206 7.87 -13.58 1.79
N LEU A 207 7.57 -14.81 2.26
CA LEU A 207 8.42 -15.50 3.24
C LEU A 207 9.75 -15.95 2.65
N ARG A 208 9.77 -16.40 1.39
CA ARG A 208 10.99 -16.84 0.70
C ARG A 208 11.90 -15.65 0.38
N GLU A 209 11.33 -14.57 -0.16
CA GLU A 209 12.03 -13.32 -0.41
C GLU A 209 12.60 -12.73 0.89
N PHE A 210 11.81 -12.72 1.96
CA PHE A 210 12.26 -12.26 3.27
C PHE A 210 13.44 -13.07 3.79
N ALA A 211 13.37 -14.41 3.72
CA ALA A 211 14.45 -15.28 4.16
C ALA A 211 15.74 -15.06 3.36
N LEU A 212 15.64 -14.92 2.02
CA LEU A 212 16.78 -14.60 1.17
C LEU A 212 17.36 -13.20 1.47
N GLY A 213 16.50 -12.23 1.81
CA GLY A 213 16.91 -10.88 2.19
C GLY A 213 17.72 -10.85 3.48
N ILE A 214 17.26 -11.58 4.51
CA ILE A 214 18.02 -11.75 5.76
C ILE A 214 19.34 -12.45 5.50
N GLU A 215 19.32 -13.57 4.77
CA GLU A 215 20.54 -14.32 4.46
C GLU A 215 21.56 -13.48 3.68
N ALA A 216 21.12 -12.68 2.71
CA ALA A 216 22.00 -11.78 1.97
C ALA A 216 22.69 -10.77 2.88
N LEU A 217 21.96 -10.17 3.82
CA LEU A 217 22.49 -9.22 4.79
C LEU A 217 23.50 -9.89 5.73
N GLU A 218 23.17 -11.07 6.25
CA GLU A 218 24.05 -11.82 7.15
C GLU A 218 25.36 -12.17 6.45
N ARG A 219 25.31 -12.73 5.23
CA ARG A 219 26.51 -13.05 4.45
C ARG A 219 27.37 -11.83 4.17
N PHE A 220 26.73 -10.70 3.85
CA PHE A 220 27.44 -9.45 3.59
C PHE A 220 28.17 -8.95 4.84
N VAL A 221 27.47 -8.92 5.98
CA VAL A 221 28.04 -8.50 7.27
C VAL A 221 29.19 -9.41 7.72
N HIS A 222 29.08 -10.73 7.49
CA HIS A 222 30.13 -11.69 7.79
C HIS A 222 31.28 -11.72 6.76
N ARG A 223 31.28 -10.78 5.79
CA ARG A 223 32.32 -10.64 4.77
C ARG A 223 32.52 -11.89 3.91
N GLU A 224 31.43 -12.63 3.65
CA GLU A 224 31.48 -13.72 2.68
C GLU A 224 31.79 -13.21 1.25
N PRO A 225 32.31 -14.06 0.35
CA PRO A 225 32.54 -13.67 -1.04
C PRO A 225 31.27 -13.14 -1.71
N LEU A 226 31.39 -12.07 -2.50
CA LEU A 226 30.25 -11.36 -3.10
C LEU A 226 29.26 -12.28 -3.84
N ARG A 227 29.76 -13.34 -4.50
CA ARG A 227 28.90 -14.35 -5.16
C ARG A 227 27.87 -15.00 -4.22
N ARG A 228 28.22 -15.19 -2.94
CA ARG A 228 27.36 -15.77 -1.90
C ARG A 228 26.30 -14.80 -1.42
N VAL A 229 26.59 -13.50 -1.42
CA VAL A 229 25.59 -12.45 -1.17
C VAL A 229 24.65 -12.36 -2.37
N HIS A 230 25.23 -12.28 -3.57
CA HIS A 230 24.51 -12.10 -4.81
C HIS A 230 23.58 -13.27 -5.17
N GLU A 231 23.91 -14.52 -4.88
CA GLU A 231 22.98 -15.64 -5.12
C GLU A 231 21.65 -15.45 -4.37
N CYS A 232 21.68 -14.88 -3.16
CA CYS A 232 20.47 -14.57 -2.39
C CYS A 232 19.71 -13.38 -2.99
N VAL A 233 20.42 -12.30 -3.32
CA VAL A 233 19.83 -11.08 -3.92
C VAL A 233 19.19 -11.39 -5.29
N PHE A 234 19.87 -12.16 -6.13
CA PHE A 234 19.32 -12.61 -7.41
C PHE A 234 18.17 -13.60 -7.24
N GLY A 235 18.20 -14.42 -6.18
CA GLY A 235 17.06 -15.26 -5.80
C GLY A 235 15.79 -14.44 -5.54
N ILE A 236 15.89 -13.31 -4.85
CA ILE A 236 14.75 -12.40 -4.62
C ILE A 236 14.25 -11.86 -5.96
N LEU A 237 15.15 -11.37 -6.82
CA LEU A 237 14.78 -10.84 -8.14
C LEU A 237 14.11 -11.90 -9.02
N ALA A 238 14.57 -13.14 -8.97
CA ALA A 238 13.97 -14.25 -9.69
C ALA A 238 12.56 -14.57 -9.16
N LEU A 239 12.35 -14.57 -7.84
CA LEU A 239 11.04 -14.82 -7.24
C LEU A 239 10.02 -13.72 -7.56
N GLU A 240 10.45 -12.46 -7.68
CA GLU A 240 9.56 -11.35 -8.09
C GLU A 240 9.08 -11.46 -9.55
N SER A 241 9.64 -12.36 -10.36
CA SER A 241 9.16 -12.68 -11.70
C SER A 241 8.03 -13.73 -11.73
N GLU A 242 7.77 -14.40 -10.60
CA GLU A 242 6.69 -15.39 -10.50
C GLU A 242 5.31 -14.71 -10.60
N PRO A 243 4.40 -15.22 -11.43
CA PRO A 243 3.10 -14.60 -11.62
C PRO A 243 2.26 -14.67 -10.35
N VAL A 244 1.81 -13.50 -9.90
CA VAL A 244 0.88 -13.36 -8.77
C VAL A 244 -0.11 -12.25 -9.06
N ASP A 245 -1.29 -12.30 -8.43
CA ASP A 245 -2.30 -11.24 -8.58
C ASP A 245 -1.70 -9.87 -8.20
N PRO A 246 -1.58 -8.92 -9.16
CA PRO A 246 -0.91 -7.64 -8.94
C PRO A 246 -1.67 -6.71 -7.99
N ARG A 247 -2.90 -7.06 -7.60
CA ARG A 247 -3.72 -6.30 -6.65
C ARG A 247 -3.35 -6.59 -5.19
N LEU A 248 -2.58 -7.64 -4.92
CA LEU A 248 -2.24 -8.15 -3.58
C LEU A 248 -1.06 -7.43 -2.91
#